data_AF-A0A645ERB9-F1
#
_entry.id   AF-A0A645ERB9-F1
#
_cell.length_a   1.000
_cell.length_b   1.000
_cell.length_c   1.000
_cell.angle_alpha   90.00
_cell.angle_beta   90.00
_cell.angle_gamma   90.00
#
_symmetry.space_group_name_H-M   'P 1'
#
loop_
_entity.id
_entity.type
_entity.pdbx_description
1 polymer ?
#
loop_
_entity_poly.entity_id
_entity_poly.type
_entity_poly.pdbx_seq_one_letter_code
_entity_poly.pdbx_strand_id
1 'polypeptide(L)'
;MHTILNIMGVDGRAIPMMGRDLLNSPHGMAVMRNGYFIDDDYLCLTADGAAFKLDDGESYPIENLKKKIEDIHTELDISEKIIENDLIEEIRNYLLNQ
;
A
#
# COMPACT_ATOMS: atom_id res chain seq x y z
N MET A 1 -0.98 -1.86 -11.41
CA MET A 1 -1.86 -2.68 -12.30
C MET A 1 -3.29 -2.13 -12.33
N HIS A 2 -3.91 -1.87 -11.17
CA HIS A 2 -5.27 -1.29 -11.07
C HIS A 2 -5.59 -0.18 -12.08
N THR A 3 -4.74 0.85 -12.17
CA THR A 3 -4.92 1.96 -13.12
C THR A 3 -5.14 1.49 -14.56
N ILE A 4 -4.30 0.56 -15.04
CA ILE A 4 -4.36 0.09 -16.42
C ILE A 4 -5.62 -0.75 -16.66
N LEU A 5 -6.00 -1.61 -15.70
CA LEU A 5 -7.24 -2.41 -15.81
C LEU A 5 -8.48 -1.52 -15.90
N ASN A 6 -8.54 -0.49 -15.05
CA ASN A 6 -9.64 0.47 -15.06
C ASN A 6 -9.69 1.27 -16.37
N ILE A 7 -8.55 1.74 -16.88
CA ILE A 7 -8.46 2.41 -18.20
C ILE A 7 -8.93 1.48 -19.32
N MET A 8 -8.59 0.19 -19.25
CA MET A 8 -8.98 -0.81 -20.25
C MET A 8 -10.44 -1.27 -20.13
N GLY A 9 -11.18 -0.84 -19.09
CA GLY A 9 -12.53 -1.32 -18.83
C GLY A 9 -12.60 -2.79 -18.41
N VAL A 10 -11.51 -3.33 -17.87
CA VAL A 10 -11.45 -4.72 -17.38
C VAL A 10 -11.88 -4.77 -15.92
N ASP A 11 -12.82 -5.64 -15.60
CA ASP A 11 -13.22 -5.90 -14.22
C ASP A 11 -12.12 -6.66 -13.46
N GLY A 12 -11.40 -5.95 -12.60
CA GLY A 12 -10.31 -6.50 -11.80
C GLY A 12 -10.72 -7.07 -10.44
N ARG A 13 -12.01 -7.12 -10.09
CA ARG A 13 -12.47 -7.47 -8.72
C ARG A 13 -12.03 -8.85 -8.24
N ALA A 14 -11.84 -9.80 -9.16
CA ALA A 14 -11.39 -11.15 -8.85
C ALA A 14 -9.87 -11.35 -8.99
N ILE A 15 -9.10 -10.29 -9.23
CA ILE A 15 -7.65 -10.38 -9.41
C ILE A 15 -6.99 -9.90 -8.11
N PRO A 16 -6.29 -10.77 -7.35
CA PRO A 16 -5.61 -10.37 -6.12
C PRO A 16 -4.51 -9.33 -6.43
N MET A 17 -4.71 -8.10 -5.97
CA MET A 17 -3.78 -7.00 -6.18
C MET A 17 -3.81 -6.05 -4.97
N MET A 18 -2.65 -5.62 -4.49
CA MET A 18 -2.56 -4.71 -3.33
C MET A 18 -2.41 -3.23 -3.70
N GLY A 19 -1.96 -2.94 -4.93
CA GLY A 19 -1.80 -1.55 -5.40
C GLY A 19 -3.13 -0.80 -5.49
N ARG A 20 -3.08 0.49 -5.84
CA ARG A 20 -4.29 1.32 -6.01
C ARG A 20 -4.35 1.89 -7.42
N ASP A 21 -5.54 2.31 -7.84
CA ASP A 21 -5.68 3.10 -9.07
C ASP A 21 -5.20 4.52 -8.80
N LEU A 22 -4.17 4.94 -9.54
CA LEU A 22 -3.59 6.28 -9.45
C LEU A 22 -4.55 7.41 -9.86
N LEU A 23 -5.55 7.13 -10.70
CA LEU A 23 -6.47 8.15 -11.20
C LEU A 23 -7.72 8.30 -10.33
N ASN A 24 -8.03 7.30 -9.49
CA ASN A 24 -9.23 7.26 -8.66
C ASN A 24 -8.92 7.04 -7.17
N SER A 25 -7.67 7.21 -6.75
CA SER A 25 -7.30 7.20 -5.34
C SER A 25 -7.42 8.62 -4.78
N PRO A 26 -8.09 8.83 -3.64
CA PRO A 26 -8.19 10.15 -3.01
C PRO A 26 -6.86 10.64 -2.44
N HIS A 27 -5.91 9.72 -2.23
CA HIS A 27 -4.59 10.01 -1.65
C HIS A 27 -3.47 9.27 -2.38
N GLY A 28 -2.34 9.95 -2.53
CA GLY A 28 -1.08 9.39 -2.99
C GLY A 28 -0.41 8.55 -1.90
N MET A 29 0.13 7.40 -2.29
CA MET A 29 0.91 6.55 -1.39
C MET A 29 1.89 5.72 -2.22
N ALA A 30 3.16 5.75 -1.82
CA ALA A 30 4.17 4.83 -2.32
C ALA A 30 4.88 4.16 -1.14
N VAL A 31 4.84 2.84 -1.11
CA VAL A 31 5.47 1.99 -0.08
C VAL A 31 6.71 1.34 -0.67
N MET A 32 7.81 1.43 0.07
CA MET A 32 9.08 0.79 -0.25
C MET A 32 9.19 -0.57 0.46
N ARG A 33 9.99 -1.49 -0.07
CA ARG A 33 10.09 -2.87 0.44
C ARG A 33 10.58 -2.95 1.89
N ASN A 34 11.35 -1.97 2.34
CA ASN A 34 11.85 -1.89 3.72
C ASN A 34 10.84 -1.25 4.70
N GLY A 35 9.60 -0.97 4.26
CA GLY A 35 8.57 -0.35 5.09
C GLY A 35 8.66 1.18 5.14
N TYR A 36 9.57 1.80 4.38
CA TYR A 36 9.54 3.25 4.21
C TYR A 36 8.37 3.62 3.33
N PHE A 37 7.82 4.81 3.51
CA PHE A 37 6.74 5.27 2.65
C PHE A 37 6.74 6.78 2.49
N ILE A 38 6.07 7.19 1.43
CA ILE A 38 5.76 8.58 1.14
C ILE A 38 4.28 8.66 0.78
N ASP A 39 3.59 9.63 1.36
CA ASP A 39 2.22 9.98 1.00
C ASP A 39 2.13 11.44 0.56
N ASP A 40 0.92 12.01 0.53
CA ASP A 40 0.71 13.40 0.12
C ASP A 40 1.35 14.42 1.08
N ASP A 41 1.52 14.05 2.36
CA ASP A 41 1.88 14.97 3.45
C ASP A 41 3.27 14.68 4.03
N TYR A 42 3.69 13.42 4.06
CA TYR A 42 4.85 12.97 4.83
C TYR A 42 5.78 12.01 4.07
N LEU A 43 7.08 12.16 4.32
CA LEU A 43 8.11 11.15 4.07
C LEU A 43 8.45 10.44 5.38
N CYS A 44 8.35 9.12 5.40
CA CYS A 44 8.59 8.30 6.59
C CYS A 44 9.72 7.29 6.37
N LEU A 45 10.78 7.45 7.15
CA LEU A 45 11.92 6.55 7.25
C LEU A 45 11.72 5.68 8.50
N THR A 46 10.86 4.67 8.39
CA THR A 46 10.34 3.92 9.53
C THR A 46 11.44 3.21 10.35
N ALA A 47 12.46 2.65 9.69
CA ALA A 47 13.59 2.01 10.37
C ALA A 47 14.51 3.02 11.08
N ASP A 48 14.55 4.26 10.61
CA ASP A 48 15.32 5.34 11.23
C ASP A 48 14.52 6.09 12.32
N GLY A 49 13.25 5.70 12.53
CA GLY A 49 12.37 6.35 13.50
C GLY A 49 12.06 7.81 13.16
N ALA A 50 12.15 8.19 11.89
CA ALA A 50 12.04 9.58 11.45
C ALA A 50 10.91 9.79 10.45
N ALA A 51 10.17 10.88 10.63
CA ALA A 51 9.21 11.38 9.65
C ALA A 51 9.45 12.87 9.38
N PHE A 52 9.12 13.30 8.18
CA PHE A 52 9.29 14.67 7.70
C PHE A 52 8.05 15.09 6.95
N LYS A 53 7.63 16.35 7.10
CA LYS A 53 6.58 16.89 6.24
C LYS A 53 7.15 17.21 4.87
N LEU A 54 6.35 17.04 3.83
CA LEU A 54 6.76 17.31 2.45
C LEU A 54 6.67 18.79 2.05
N ASP A 55 5.91 19.60 2.79
CA ASP A 55 5.71 21.03 2.52
C ASP A 55 6.98 21.85 2.78
N ASP A 56 7.60 21.66 3.94
CA ASP A 56 8.74 22.44 4.43
C ASP A 56 9.99 21.58 4.73
N GLY A 57 9.86 20.26 4.76
CA GLY A 57 10.93 19.32 5.11
C GLY A 57 11.21 19.24 6.61
N GLU A 58 10.38 19.86 7.46
CA GLU A 58 10.54 19.81 8.90
C GLU A 58 10.25 18.42 9.46
N SER A 59 10.95 18.07 10.54
CA SER A 59 10.72 16.82 11.25
C SER A 59 9.31 16.80 11.84
N TYR A 60 8.65 15.65 11.68
CA TYR A 60 7.34 15.35 12.24
C TYR A 60 7.46 14.18 13.22
N PRO A 61 6.79 14.22 14.40
CA PRO A 61 6.81 13.10 15.34
C PRO A 61 6.22 11.84 14.71
N ILE A 62 7.05 10.80 14.57
CA ILE A 62 6.67 9.55 13.90
C ILE A 62 5.58 8.78 14.66
N GLU A 63 5.48 9.01 15.97
CA GLU A 63 4.48 8.44 16.88
C GLU A 63 3.07 8.84 16.44
N ASN A 64 2.90 10.01 15.85
CA ASN A 64 1.62 10.47 15.31
C ASN A 64 1.20 9.68 14.05
N LEU A 65 2.15 8.98 13.41
CA LEU A 65 1.94 8.17 12.21
C LEU A 65 1.88 6.67 12.52
N LYS A 66 1.88 6.28 13.80
CA LYS A 66 1.90 4.88 14.24
C LYS A 66 0.88 4.00 13.52
N LYS A 67 -0.38 4.45 13.42
CA LYS A 67 -1.43 3.69 12.74
C LYS A 67 -1.10 3.46 11.25
N LYS A 68 -0.62 4.50 10.56
CA LYS A 68 -0.26 4.42 9.14
C LYS A 68 0.91 3.46 8.92
N ILE A 69 1.88 3.48 9.83
CA ILE A 69 3.02 2.55 9.85
C ILE A 69 2.53 1.10 10.03
N GLU A 70 1.62 0.86 10.98
CA GLU A 70 1.02 -0.47 11.22
C GLU A 70 0.25 -0.98 9.99
N ASP A 71 -0.55 -0.12 9.35
CA ASP A 71 -1.30 -0.47 8.14
C ASP A 71 -0.36 -0.88 6.99
N ILE A 72 0.75 -0.16 6.81
CA ILE A 72 1.75 -0.44 5.76
C ILE A 72 2.52 -1.74 6.04
N HIS A 73 2.93 -1.97 7.28
CA HIS A 73 3.56 -3.24 7.65
C HIS A 73 2.60 -4.42 7.46
N THR A 74 1.32 -4.24 7.76
CA THR A 74 0.29 -5.24 7.51
C THR A 74 0.14 -5.52 6.02
N GLU A 75 0.14 -4.48 5.17
CA GLU A 75 0.08 -4.64 3.71
C GLU A 75 1.27 -5.46 3.18
N LEU A 76 2.49 -5.14 3.64
CA LEU A 76 3.71 -5.86 3.26
C LEU A 76 3.72 -7.32 3.75
N ASP A 77 3.30 -7.56 4.99
CA ASP A 77 3.21 -8.91 5.58
C ASP A 77 2.17 -9.77 4.86
N ILE A 78 1.01 -9.22 4.51
CA ILE A 78 0.01 -9.92 3.69
C ILE A 78 0.60 -10.24 2.30
N SER A 79 1.25 -9.27 1.64
CA SER A 79 1.88 -9.51 0.34
C SER A 79 2.89 -10.65 0.40
N GLU A 80 3.70 -10.70 1.46
CA GLU A 80 4.70 -11.74 1.66
C GLU A 80 4.04 -13.11 1.89
N LYS A 81 3.06 -13.19 2.79
CA LYS A 81 2.32 -14.44 3.07
C LYS A 81 1.64 -15.02 1.83
N ILE A 82 1.06 -14.17 0.97
CA ILE A 82 0.45 -14.61 -0.29
C ILE A 82 1.49 -15.31 -1.18
N ILE A 83 2.69 -14.73 -1.28
CA ILE A 83 3.76 -15.27 -2.12
C ILE A 83 4.37 -16.52 -1.49
N GLU A 84 4.68 -16.50 -0.19
CA GLU A 84 5.34 -17.60 0.52
C GLU A 84 4.49 -18.87 0.60
N ASN A 85 3.16 -18.72 0.62
CA ASN A 85 2.21 -19.82 0.74
C ASN A 85 1.45 -20.11 -0.57
N ASP A 86 1.85 -19.50 -1.69
CA ASP A 86 1.25 -19.69 -3.02
C ASP A 86 -0.29 -19.51 -3.05
N LEU A 87 -0.80 -18.49 -2.35
CA LEU A 87 -2.25 -18.35 -2.04
C LEU A 87 -3.07 -17.66 -3.14
N ILE A 88 -2.51 -17.44 -4.33
CA ILE A 88 -3.14 -16.60 -5.36
C ILE A 88 -4.47 -17.20 -5.84
N GLU A 89 -4.51 -18.51 -6.09
CA GLU A 89 -5.72 -19.17 -6.60
C GLU A 89 -6.79 -19.32 -5.51
N GLU A 90 -6.41 -19.57 -4.25
CA GLU A 90 -7.34 -19.61 -3.12
C GLU A 90 -8.05 -18.27 -2.94
N ILE A 91 -7.29 -17.17 -2.97
CA ILE A 91 -7.85 -15.82 -2.81
C ILE A 91 -8.74 -15.49 -4.00
N ARG A 92 -8.30 -15.79 -5.22
CA ARG A 92 -9.12 -15.59 -6.43
C ARG A 92 -10.45 -16.36 -6.37
N ASN A 93 -10.41 -17.62 -5.95
CA ASN A 93 -11.61 -18.44 -5.79
C ASN A 93 -12.54 -17.88 -4.71
N TYR A 94 -11.99 -17.39 -3.59
CA TYR A 94 -12.77 -16.72 -2.56
C TYR A 94 -13.47 -15.46 -3.09
N LEU A 95 -12.77 -14.62 -3.85
CA LEU A 95 -13.31 -13.38 -4.42
C LEU A 95 -14.40 -13.62 -5.48
N LEU A 96 -14.31 -14.71 -6.25
CA LEU A 96 -15.33 -15.07 -7.25
C LEU A 96 -16.63 -15.59 -6.65
N ASN A 97 -16.60 -16.06 -5.40
CA ASN A 97 -17.76 -16.64 -4.71
C ASN A 97 -18.50 -15.62 -3.80
N GLN A 98 -18.12 -14.35 -3.83
CA GLN A 98 -18.83 -13.24 -3.18
C GLN A 98 -19.70 -12.48 -4.18
#